data_AF-A0A233RYU8-F1
#
_entry.id   AF-A0A233RYU8-F1
#
_cell.length_a   1.000
_cell.length_b   1.000
_cell.length_c   1.000
_cell.angle_alpha   90.00
_cell.angle_beta   90.00
_cell.angle_gamma   90.00
#
_symmetry.space_group_name_H-M   'P 1'
#
loop_
_entity.id
_entity.type
_entity.pdbx_description
1 polymer ?
#
loop_
_entity_poly.entity_id
_entity_poly.type
_entity_poly.pdbx_seq_one_letter_code
_entity_poly.pdbx_strand_id
1 'polypeptide(L)'
;MVAELRAQREAAREAARSQGLPYASVLDLGIRWSAGAPMPHLFNSSNRTMVLFYRHVPRPDWDGSWATVVDPRDPAPAALGLIEFIRPHSVRFGGPNDEALHGHPLSDHGLEAYEAHEVHNSPWIAEAERINSVHPAHQGGWHDTMRHYILTFHDDTLECLAHDVRVEQLECPFPEAVARVAQRLLV
;
A
#
# COMPACT_ATOMS: atom_id res chain seq x y z
N MET A 1 -14.53 21.20 1.51
CA MET A 1 -14.45 20.03 0.62
C MET A 1 -13.48 18.96 1.12
N VAL A 2 -12.14 19.14 1.07
CA VAL A 2 -11.19 18.06 1.47
C VAL A 2 -11.30 17.69 2.96
N ALA A 3 -11.42 18.67 3.85
CA ALA A 3 -11.58 18.42 5.28
C ALA A 3 -12.91 17.73 5.63
N GLU A 4 -13.99 18.07 4.92
CA GLU A 4 -15.31 17.45 5.11
C GLU A 4 -15.31 16.00 4.63
N LEU A 5 -14.66 15.71 3.50
CA LEU A 5 -14.52 14.34 3.00
C LEU A 5 -13.71 13.47 3.98
N ARG A 6 -12.61 13.99 4.53
CA ARG A 6 -11.84 13.30 5.58
C ARG A 6 -12.67 13.05 6.82
N ALA A 7 -13.44 14.04 7.28
CA ALA A 7 -14.33 13.87 8.44
C ALA A 7 -15.43 12.82 8.19
N GLN A 8 -16.00 12.77 6.97
CA GLN A 8 -16.97 11.76 6.57
C GLN A 8 -16.36 10.34 6.60
N ARG A 9 -15.14 10.19 6.06
CA ARG A 9 -14.42 8.91 6.06
C ARG A 9 -14.05 8.45 7.46
N GLU A 10 -13.64 9.37 8.34
CA GLU A 10 -13.39 9.07 9.75
C GLU A 10 -14.68 8.59 10.44
N ALA A 11 -15.80 9.28 10.23
CA ALA A 11 -17.08 8.87 10.81
C ALA A 11 -17.53 7.50 10.31
N ALA A 12 -17.34 7.20 9.01
CA ALA A 12 -17.66 5.92 8.42
C ALA A 12 -16.80 4.78 9.00
N ARG A 13 -15.51 5.06 9.24
CA ARG A 13 -14.57 4.15 9.92
C ARG A 13 -15.06 3.83 11.34
N GLU A 14 -15.43 4.84 12.12
CA GLU A 14 -15.84 4.59 13.51
C GLU A 14 -17.21 3.90 13.61
N ALA A 15 -18.10 4.15 12.65
CA ALA A 15 -19.33 3.39 12.52
C ALA A 15 -19.03 1.90 12.25
N ALA A 16 -18.17 1.59 11.27
CA ALA A 16 -17.78 0.21 10.94
C ALA A 16 -17.08 -0.48 12.14
N ARG A 17 -16.17 0.23 12.81
CA ARG A 17 -15.50 -0.22 14.03
C ARG A 17 -16.49 -0.57 15.13
N SER A 18 -17.49 0.28 15.40
CA SER A 18 -18.51 0.03 16.42
C SER A 18 -19.38 -1.19 16.15
N GLN A 19 -19.51 -1.58 14.87
CA GLN A 19 -20.29 -2.73 14.42
C GLN A 19 -19.43 -4.00 14.27
N GLY A 20 -18.12 -3.93 14.50
CA GLY A 20 -17.20 -5.05 14.27
C GLY A 20 -17.02 -5.42 12.79
N LEU A 21 -17.37 -4.50 11.88
CA LEU A 21 -17.17 -4.69 10.44
C LEU A 21 -15.69 -4.49 10.06
N PRO A 22 -15.27 -4.98 8.89
CA PRO A 22 -13.97 -4.63 8.31
C PRO A 22 -13.86 -3.12 8.07
N TYR A 23 -12.73 -2.52 8.41
CA TYR A 23 -12.45 -1.10 8.14
C TYR A 23 -10.97 -0.84 7.94
N ALA A 24 -10.65 0.22 7.20
CA ALA A 24 -9.29 0.67 6.93
C ALA A 24 -8.99 1.95 7.72
N SER A 25 -7.88 1.96 8.45
CA SER A 25 -7.32 3.16 9.08
C SER A 25 -6.08 3.63 8.34
N VAL A 26 -5.98 4.95 8.08
CA VAL A 26 -4.77 5.52 7.48
C VAL A 26 -3.57 5.23 8.38
N LEU A 27 -2.53 4.67 7.78
CA LEU A 27 -1.27 4.34 8.40
C LEU A 27 -0.22 5.36 7.97
N ASP A 28 0.25 6.18 8.91
CA ASP A 28 1.32 7.12 8.60
C ASP A 28 2.68 6.41 8.55
N LEU A 29 3.13 6.15 7.32
CA LEU A 29 4.44 5.54 7.04
C LEU A 29 5.59 6.56 6.99
N GLY A 30 5.33 7.85 7.23
CA GLY A 30 6.33 8.92 7.10
C GLY A 30 6.81 9.13 5.66
N ILE A 31 6.10 8.56 4.68
CA ILE A 31 6.36 8.68 3.25
C ILE A 31 5.03 8.90 2.52
N ARG A 32 5.10 9.59 1.38
CA ARG A 32 3.98 9.79 0.45
C ARG A 32 4.48 9.60 -0.98
N TRP A 33 3.62 9.08 -1.85
CA TRP A 33 3.91 8.85 -3.26
C TRP A 33 3.26 9.90 -4.16
N SER A 34 3.83 10.07 -5.34
CA SER A 34 3.30 10.97 -6.37
C SER A 34 1.84 10.61 -6.69
N ALA A 35 0.95 11.60 -6.71
CA ALA A 35 -0.42 11.38 -7.13
C ALA A 35 -0.49 11.12 -8.64
N GLY A 36 0.27 11.84 -9.46
CA GLY A 36 0.14 11.74 -10.92
C GLY A 36 0.92 10.59 -11.57
N ALA A 37 2.06 10.19 -11.01
CA ALA A 37 2.88 9.11 -11.59
C ALA A 37 3.70 8.39 -10.49
N PRO A 38 3.05 7.65 -9.57
CA PRO A 38 3.77 6.89 -8.54
C PRO A 38 4.55 5.71 -9.14
N MET A 39 4.06 5.13 -10.24
CA MET A 39 4.65 4.00 -10.96
C MET A 39 5.15 2.86 -10.04
N PRO A 40 4.26 2.27 -9.22
CA PRO A 40 4.65 1.22 -8.29
C PRO A 40 5.23 0.01 -9.03
N HIS A 41 6.38 -0.48 -8.55
CA HIS A 41 7.02 -1.71 -9.02
C HIS A 41 7.06 -2.71 -7.88
N LEU A 42 6.30 -3.80 -8.02
CA LEU A 42 6.25 -4.89 -7.06
C LEU A 42 7.40 -5.87 -7.28
N PHE A 43 8.15 -6.13 -6.21
CA PHE A 43 9.19 -7.14 -6.12
C PHE A 43 8.73 -8.19 -5.12
N ASN A 44 8.43 -9.40 -5.58
CA ASN A 44 7.88 -10.45 -4.73
C ASN A 44 8.64 -11.78 -4.92
N SER A 45 8.82 -12.47 -3.80
CA SER A 45 9.33 -13.83 -3.68
C SER A 45 8.59 -14.53 -2.53
N SER A 46 8.86 -15.82 -2.30
CA SER A 46 8.17 -16.59 -1.26
C SER A 46 8.36 -16.06 0.17
N ASN A 47 9.39 -15.27 0.46
CA ASN A 47 9.69 -14.75 1.81
C ASN A 47 9.89 -13.23 1.88
N ARG A 48 9.82 -12.50 0.75
CA ARG A 48 9.99 -11.05 0.69
C ARG A 48 9.03 -10.42 -0.30
N THR A 49 8.44 -9.30 0.10
CA THR A 49 7.59 -8.45 -0.74
C THR A 49 8.01 -7.02 -0.53
N MET A 50 8.35 -6.31 -1.60
CA MET A 50 8.71 -4.91 -1.58
C MET A 50 8.02 -4.17 -2.72
N VAL A 51 7.67 -2.90 -2.52
CA VAL A 51 7.18 -2.03 -3.58
C VAL A 51 8.00 -0.75 -3.65
N LEU A 52 8.56 -0.49 -4.84
CA LEU A 52 9.32 0.71 -5.17
C LEU A 52 8.42 1.68 -5.93
N PHE A 53 8.48 2.97 -5.63
CA PHE A 53 7.64 3.99 -6.28
C PHE A 53 8.29 5.38 -6.23
N TYR A 54 7.77 6.31 -7.03
CA TYR A 54 8.13 7.73 -6.95
C TYR A 54 7.47 8.41 -5.75
N ARG A 55 8.26 9.12 -4.96
CA ARG A 55 7.77 9.92 -3.84
C ARG A 55 7.10 11.20 -4.33
N HIS A 56 6.16 11.68 -3.53
CA HIS A 56 5.64 13.04 -3.70
C HIS A 56 6.73 14.04 -3.32
N VAL A 57 7.08 14.91 -4.27
CA VAL A 57 7.98 16.05 -4.05
C VAL A 57 7.16 17.32 -4.31
N PRO A 58 6.90 18.15 -3.29
CA PRO A 58 6.15 19.40 -3.46
C PRO A 58 6.81 20.30 -4.50
N ARG A 59 6.01 20.88 -5.40
CA ARG A 59 6.44 21.87 -6.39
C ARG A 59 5.69 23.18 -6.15
N PRO A 60 6.28 24.15 -5.43
CA PRO A 60 5.61 25.40 -5.07
C PRO A 60 5.18 26.26 -6.26
N ASP A 61 5.81 26.05 -7.42
CA ASP A 61 5.58 26.74 -8.69
C ASP A 61 4.54 26.05 -9.59
N TRP A 62 3.99 24.92 -9.16
CA TRP A 62 3.00 24.18 -9.94
C TRP A 62 1.61 24.81 -9.78
N ASP A 63 1.04 25.29 -10.88
CA ASP A 63 -0.28 25.92 -10.97
C ASP A 63 -1.36 24.97 -11.55
N GLY A 64 -0.99 23.72 -11.84
CA GLY A 64 -1.87 22.73 -12.46
C GLY A 64 -1.96 22.79 -13.99
N SER A 65 -1.30 23.74 -14.66
CA SER A 65 -1.38 23.91 -16.11
C SER A 65 -0.48 22.96 -16.92
N TRP A 66 0.43 22.25 -16.25
CA TRP A 66 1.37 21.32 -16.86
C TRP A 66 1.57 20.06 -16.02
N ALA A 67 2.05 18.99 -16.65
CA ALA A 67 2.46 17.76 -15.99
C ALA A 67 3.89 17.39 -16.39
N THR A 68 4.66 16.82 -15.46
CA THR A 68 5.97 16.23 -15.80
C THR A 68 5.76 14.80 -16.23
N VAL A 69 6.18 14.49 -17.46
CA VAL A 69 6.29 13.11 -17.92
C VAL A 69 7.46 12.46 -17.19
N VAL A 70 7.19 11.34 -16.53
CA VAL A 70 8.20 10.56 -15.81
C VAL A 70 8.53 9.33 -16.64
N ASP A 71 9.82 9.12 -16.95
CA ASP A 71 10.32 7.90 -17.57
C ASP A 71 11.22 7.17 -16.57
N PRO A 72 10.84 5.95 -16.10
CA PRO A 72 11.69 5.13 -15.23
C PRO A 72 13.06 4.76 -15.79
N ARG A 73 13.33 5.06 -17.07
CA ARG A 73 14.64 4.83 -17.69
C ARG A 73 15.55 6.06 -17.64
N ASP A 74 15.05 7.20 -17.15
CA ASP A 74 15.86 8.41 -16.98
C ASP A 74 17.07 8.12 -16.05
N PRO A 75 18.31 8.39 -16.49
CA PRO A 75 19.49 8.19 -15.68
C PRO A 75 19.68 9.24 -14.57
N ALA A 76 18.82 10.27 -14.48
CA ALA A 76 18.87 11.25 -13.42
C ALA A 76 18.39 10.65 -12.08
N PRO A 77 18.98 11.09 -10.94
CA PRO A 77 18.45 10.71 -9.63
C PRO A 77 17.00 11.15 -9.43
N ALA A 78 16.20 10.28 -8.82
CA ALA A 78 14.82 10.55 -8.46
C ALA A 78 14.60 10.30 -6.96
N ALA A 79 13.60 11.00 -6.40
CA ALA A 79 13.13 10.74 -5.04
C ALA A 79 12.21 9.53 -5.04
N LEU A 80 12.72 8.40 -4.53
CA LEU A 80 12.02 7.11 -4.55
C LEU A 80 11.71 6.64 -3.13
N GLY A 81 10.61 5.91 -3.00
CA GLY A 81 10.19 5.25 -1.79
C GLY A 81 10.21 3.75 -1.99
N LEU A 82 10.67 3.03 -0.97
CA LEU A 82 10.62 1.58 -0.90
C LEU A 82 9.88 1.18 0.37
N ILE A 83 8.84 0.36 0.20
CA ILE A 83 8.13 -0.27 1.31
C ILE A 83 8.44 -1.77 1.25
N GLU A 84 8.98 -2.33 2.33
CA GLU A 84 9.21 -3.76 2.52
C GLU A 84 8.20 -4.32 3.53
N PHE A 85 7.47 -5.36 3.13
CA PHE A 85 6.59 -6.11 4.01
C PHE A 85 7.36 -7.26 4.66
N ILE A 86 7.41 -7.26 5.99
CA ILE A 86 8.19 -8.20 6.78
C ILE A 86 7.39 -9.47 7.02
N ARG A 87 7.97 -10.61 6.64
CA ARG A 87 7.32 -11.94 6.68
C ARG A 87 5.95 -11.90 5.96
N PRO A 88 5.93 -11.62 4.65
CA PRO A 88 4.70 -11.57 3.89
C PRO A 88 4.09 -12.97 3.79
N HIS A 89 2.77 -13.05 3.91
CA HIS A 89 1.99 -14.26 3.67
C HIS A 89 1.38 -14.27 2.27
N SER A 90 0.83 -13.14 1.83
CA SER A 90 0.21 -13.01 0.51
C SER A 90 0.18 -11.56 0.04
N VAL A 91 0.14 -11.34 -1.27
CA VAL A 91 0.08 -10.03 -1.90
C VAL A 91 -0.90 -10.05 -3.07
N ARG A 92 -1.65 -8.97 -3.24
CA ARG A 92 -2.48 -8.66 -4.41
C ARG A 92 -2.03 -7.30 -4.95
N PHE A 93 -1.93 -7.19 -6.26
CA PHE A 93 -1.48 -5.97 -6.92
C PHE A 93 -2.12 -5.83 -8.30
N GLY A 94 -2.56 -4.63 -8.63
CA GLY A 94 -3.34 -4.31 -9.83
C GLY A 94 -4.49 -3.38 -9.47
N GLY A 95 -5.68 -3.55 -10.06
CA GLY A 95 -6.82 -2.71 -9.74
C GLY A 95 -7.37 -2.87 -8.30
N PRO A 96 -8.20 -1.92 -7.83
CA PRO A 96 -8.69 -0.75 -8.57
C PRO A 96 -7.65 0.36 -8.71
N ASN A 97 -7.83 1.19 -9.76
CA ASN A 97 -7.21 2.50 -9.86
C ASN A 97 -7.99 3.53 -9.02
N ASP A 98 -7.53 4.78 -8.96
CA ASP A 98 -8.16 5.83 -8.17
C ASP A 98 -9.60 6.16 -8.65
N GLU A 99 -9.86 6.15 -9.95
CA GLU A 99 -11.19 6.35 -10.55
C GLU A 99 -12.20 5.27 -10.12
N ALA A 100 -11.74 4.03 -10.00
CA ALA A 100 -12.55 2.87 -9.60
C ALA A 100 -12.49 2.56 -8.10
N LEU A 101 -11.75 3.33 -7.30
CA LEU A 101 -11.49 3.03 -5.88
C LEU A 101 -12.78 2.96 -5.05
N HIS A 102 -13.82 3.71 -5.45
CA HIS A 102 -15.13 3.67 -4.80
C HIS A 102 -15.84 2.31 -4.92
N GLY A 103 -15.45 1.47 -5.88
CA GLY A 103 -15.91 0.09 -6.00
C GLY A 103 -15.20 -0.90 -5.07
N HIS A 104 -14.16 -0.47 -4.35
CA HIS A 104 -13.48 -1.32 -3.38
C HIS A 104 -14.39 -1.62 -2.18
N PRO A 105 -14.41 -2.85 -1.61
CA PRO A 105 -15.27 -3.20 -0.48
C PRO A 105 -15.11 -2.34 0.80
N LEU A 106 -14.00 -1.60 0.90
CA LEU A 106 -13.68 -0.72 2.03
C LEU A 106 -13.80 0.77 1.70
N SER A 107 -14.31 1.14 0.52
CA SER A 107 -14.47 2.54 0.10
C SER A 107 -15.32 3.35 1.08
N ASP A 108 -16.40 2.75 1.58
CA ASP A 108 -17.29 3.32 2.59
C ASP A 108 -16.88 2.96 4.03
N HIS A 109 -15.70 2.35 4.22
CA HIS A 109 -15.19 1.89 5.51
C HIS A 109 -13.77 2.39 5.79
N GLY A 110 -13.46 3.61 5.32
CA GLY A 110 -12.27 4.35 5.69
C GLY A 110 -11.08 4.25 4.73
N LEU A 111 -11.24 3.58 3.57
CA LEU A 111 -10.22 3.56 2.52
C LEU A 111 -10.15 4.91 1.79
N GLU A 112 -8.92 5.41 1.61
CA GLU A 112 -8.65 6.69 0.95
C GLU A 112 -7.74 6.50 -0.27
N ALA A 113 -7.86 7.41 -1.25
CA ALA A 113 -6.94 7.44 -2.39
C ALA A 113 -5.58 8.04 -1.95
N TYR A 114 -4.50 7.52 -2.52
CA TYR A 114 -3.13 8.01 -2.31
C TYR A 114 -2.61 7.90 -0.87
N GLU A 115 -3.10 6.92 -0.11
CA GLU A 115 -2.72 6.71 1.29
C GLU A 115 -2.37 5.23 1.57
N ALA A 116 -1.58 5.01 2.63
CA ALA A 116 -1.34 3.69 3.19
C ALA A 116 -2.38 3.40 4.28
N HIS A 117 -2.79 2.14 4.41
CA HIS A 117 -3.81 1.73 5.36
C HIS A 117 -3.44 0.44 6.06
N GLU A 118 -3.92 0.29 7.28
CA GLU A 118 -4.08 -0.99 7.97
C GLU A 118 -5.57 -1.34 8.03
N VAL A 119 -5.90 -2.59 7.69
CA VAL A 119 -7.26 -3.12 7.70
C VAL A 119 -7.49 -3.93 8.97
N HIS A 120 -8.49 -3.50 9.73
CA HIS A 120 -8.97 -4.15 10.94
C HIS A 120 -10.13 -5.08 10.64
N ASN A 121 -10.30 -6.15 11.43
CA ASN A 121 -11.29 -7.20 11.20
C ASN A 121 -11.21 -7.79 9.77
N SER A 122 -9.99 -7.89 9.22
CA SER A 122 -9.73 -8.28 7.83
C SER A 122 -10.35 -9.64 7.47
N PRO A 123 -11.33 -9.70 6.55
CA PRO A 123 -11.87 -10.96 6.04
C PRO A 123 -10.81 -11.80 5.33
N TRP A 124 -9.79 -11.17 4.75
CA TRP A 124 -8.73 -11.87 4.04
C TRP A 124 -7.77 -12.60 4.98
N ILE A 125 -7.52 -12.05 6.19
CA ILE A 125 -6.78 -12.78 7.24
C ILE A 125 -7.59 -14.01 7.67
N ALA A 126 -8.89 -13.85 7.95
CA ALA A 126 -9.76 -14.96 8.34
C ALA A 126 -9.86 -16.04 7.25
N GLU A 127 -9.91 -15.63 5.97
CA GLU A 127 -9.87 -16.56 4.84
C GLU A 127 -8.56 -17.35 4.79
N ALA A 128 -7.42 -16.65 4.89
CA ALA A 128 -6.09 -17.26 4.87
C ALA A 128 -5.90 -18.26 6.03
N GLU A 129 -6.33 -17.88 7.24
CA GLU A 129 -6.30 -18.73 8.43
C GLU A 129 -7.15 -19.99 8.23
N ARG A 130 -8.39 -19.82 7.72
CA ARG A 130 -9.29 -20.94 7.42
C ARG A 130 -8.67 -21.90 6.39
N ILE A 131 -8.02 -21.40 5.35
CA ILE A 131 -7.31 -22.25 4.37
C ILE A 131 -6.18 -23.03 5.05
N ASN A 132 -5.39 -22.37 5.89
CA ASN A 132 -4.28 -23.00 6.60
C ASN A 132 -4.73 -24.00 7.68
N SER A 133 -5.97 -23.90 8.16
CA SER A 133 -6.50 -24.72 9.27
C SER A 133 -6.50 -26.24 9.01
N VAL A 134 -6.37 -26.67 7.75
CA VAL A 134 -6.25 -28.09 7.39
C VAL A 134 -4.90 -28.69 7.79
N HIS A 135 -3.89 -27.86 8.11
CA HIS A 135 -2.57 -28.33 8.52
C HIS A 135 -2.63 -28.88 9.96
N PRO A 136 -2.13 -30.11 10.23
CA PRO A 136 -2.23 -30.73 11.56
C PRO A 136 -1.59 -29.94 12.71
N ALA A 137 -0.60 -29.10 12.40
CA ALA A 137 0.07 -28.23 13.36
C ALA A 137 -0.40 -26.77 13.31
N HIS A 138 -1.58 -26.49 12.72
CA HIS A 138 -2.12 -25.15 12.66
C HIS A 138 -2.33 -24.57 14.07
N GLN A 139 -1.92 -23.32 14.24
CA GLN A 139 -2.20 -22.48 15.40
C GLN A 139 -3.02 -21.30 14.90
N GLY A 140 -4.20 -21.10 15.49
CA GLY A 140 -5.08 -19.98 15.15
C GLY A 140 -4.66 -18.67 15.79
N GLY A 141 -5.53 -17.66 15.71
CA GLY A 141 -5.27 -16.31 16.22
C GLY A 141 -4.45 -15.47 15.24
N TRP A 142 -4.64 -15.67 13.93
CA TRP A 142 -3.79 -14.99 12.93
C TRP A 142 -3.95 -13.47 12.96
N HIS A 143 -5.11 -12.96 13.35
CA HIS A 143 -5.33 -11.53 13.59
C HIS A 143 -4.43 -10.92 14.68
N ASP A 144 -3.89 -11.72 15.61
CA ASP A 144 -3.00 -11.23 16.67
C ASP A 144 -1.55 -11.08 16.19
N THR A 145 -1.20 -11.71 15.06
CA THR A 145 0.19 -11.81 14.59
C THR A 145 0.40 -11.26 13.19
N MET A 146 -0.64 -11.24 12.36
CA MET A 146 -0.62 -10.81 10.97
C MET A 146 -1.49 -9.57 10.79
N ARG A 147 -1.02 -8.67 9.93
CA ARG A 147 -1.67 -7.41 9.58
C ARG A 147 -2.04 -7.44 8.10
N HIS A 148 -3.07 -6.67 7.75
CA HIS A 148 -3.49 -6.48 6.38
C HIS A 148 -3.26 -5.02 5.99
N TYR A 149 -2.36 -4.80 5.04
CA TYR A 149 -2.01 -3.48 4.53
C TYR A 149 -2.65 -3.23 3.16
N ILE A 150 -3.07 -1.98 2.92
CA ILE A 150 -3.49 -1.50 1.59
C ILE A 150 -2.73 -0.23 1.24
N LEU A 151 -2.14 -0.17 0.05
CA LEU A 151 -1.55 1.03 -0.54
C LEU A 151 -2.32 1.39 -1.81
N THR A 152 -2.89 2.59 -1.86
CA THR A 152 -3.66 3.07 -3.02
C THR A 152 -2.82 4.01 -3.87
N PHE A 153 -2.43 3.59 -5.08
CA PHE A 153 -1.73 4.41 -6.06
C PHE A 153 -2.70 4.99 -7.09
N HIS A 154 -2.19 5.67 -8.12
CA HIS A 154 -3.00 6.22 -9.20
C HIS A 154 -3.68 5.10 -10.00
N ASP A 155 -2.88 4.21 -10.60
CA ASP A 155 -3.40 3.17 -11.49
C ASP A 155 -3.62 1.81 -10.80
N ASP A 156 -3.02 1.63 -9.61
CA ASP A 156 -2.97 0.35 -8.91
C ASP A 156 -3.29 0.48 -7.43
N THR A 157 -3.80 -0.59 -6.84
CA THR A 157 -3.89 -0.84 -5.41
C THR A 157 -3.06 -2.08 -5.08
N LEU A 158 -2.26 -1.98 -4.03
CA LEU A 158 -1.53 -3.11 -3.46
C LEU A 158 -2.15 -3.48 -2.12
N GLU A 159 -2.53 -4.75 -1.96
CA GLU A 159 -2.92 -5.31 -0.66
C GLU A 159 -1.90 -6.36 -0.24
N CYS A 160 -1.49 -6.37 1.03
CA CYS A 160 -0.53 -7.36 1.54
C CYS A 160 -0.88 -7.84 2.95
N LEU A 161 -0.86 -9.15 3.15
CA LEU A 161 -0.87 -9.78 4.46
C LEU A 161 0.58 -9.98 4.91
N ALA A 162 0.98 -9.34 6.00
CA ALA A 162 2.35 -9.42 6.52
C ALA A 162 2.40 -9.14 8.03
N HIS A 163 3.52 -9.43 8.69
CA HIS A 163 3.66 -9.17 10.12
C HIS A 163 3.95 -7.69 10.44
N ASP A 164 4.73 -7.03 9.58
CA ASP A 164 5.18 -5.67 9.80
C ASP A 164 5.56 -5.02 8.46
N VAL A 165 5.88 -3.73 8.47
CA VAL A 165 6.29 -2.97 7.30
C VAL A 165 7.49 -2.08 7.64
N ARG A 166 8.43 -1.95 6.70
CA ARG A 166 9.58 -1.07 6.79
C ARG A 166 9.62 -0.13 5.60
N VAL A 167 10.04 1.12 5.84
CA VAL A 167 10.13 2.16 4.83
C VAL A 167 11.58 2.59 4.64
N GLU A 168 11.98 2.81 3.39
CA GLU A 168 13.26 3.39 3.00
C GLU A 168 13.02 4.49 1.94
N GLN A 169 13.80 5.56 2.02
CA GLN A 169 13.83 6.62 1.02
C GLN A 169 15.14 6.52 0.25
N LEU A 170 15.07 6.56 -1.07
CA LEU A 170 16.21 6.43 -1.97
C LEU A 170 16.30 7.70 -2.84
N GLU A 171 17.52 8.12 -3.12
CA GLU A 171 17.83 9.24 -4.02
C GLU A 171 18.83 8.72 -5.07
N CYS A 172 18.31 8.04 -6.09
CA CYS A 172 19.12 7.46 -7.17
C CYS A 172 18.27 7.28 -8.43
N PRO A 173 18.89 6.98 -9.58
CA PRO A 173 18.13 6.67 -10.79
C PRO A 173 17.24 5.44 -10.57
N PHE A 174 16.03 5.47 -11.13
CA PHE A 174 15.06 4.39 -10.97
C PHE A 174 15.60 3.01 -11.40
N PRO A 175 16.33 2.86 -12.53
CA PRO A 175 16.89 1.56 -12.93
C PRO A 175 17.90 1.00 -11.92
N GLU A 176 18.67 1.88 -11.27
CA GLU A 176 19.61 1.51 -10.21
C GLU A 176 18.87 1.01 -8.97
N ALA A 177 17.79 1.69 -8.57
CA ALA A 177 16.95 1.25 -7.46
C ALA A 177 16.32 -0.12 -7.75
N VAL A 178 15.77 -0.32 -8.95
CA VAL A 178 15.22 -1.61 -9.41
C VAL A 178 16.26 -2.73 -9.27
N ALA A 179 17.48 -2.52 -9.78
CA ALA A 179 18.54 -3.52 -9.70
C ALA A 179 18.92 -3.85 -8.24
N ARG A 180 19.04 -2.84 -7.37
CA ARG A 180 19.34 -3.02 -5.94
C ARG A 180 18.25 -3.77 -5.22
N VAL A 181 16.98 -3.43 -5.44
CA VAL A 181 15.83 -4.06 -4.78
C VAL A 181 15.67 -5.50 -5.26
N ALA A 182 15.84 -5.77 -6.55
CA ALA A 182 15.80 -7.13 -7.09
C ALA A 182 16.86 -8.04 -6.44
N GLN A 183 18.07 -7.55 -6.18
CA GLN A 183 19.12 -8.32 -5.49
C GLN A 183 18.72 -8.69 -4.06
N ARG A 184 17.91 -7.88 -3.38
CA ARG A 184 17.42 -8.18 -2.02
C ARG A 184 16.47 -9.38 -1.99
N LEU A 185 15.88 -9.78 -3.12
CA LEU A 185 15.03 -10.98 -3.21
C LEU A 185 15.82 -12.29 -3.18
N LEU A 186 17.14 -12.24 -3.37
CA LEU A 186 17.99 -13.43 -3.44
C LEU A 186 18.49 -13.92 -2.08
N VAL A 187 18.18 -13.21 -0.99
CA VAL A 187 18.71 -13.43 0.36
C VAL A 187 17.64 -13.72 1.39
#